data_AF-A0A2V7XLQ4-F1
#
_entry.id   AF-A0A2V7XLQ4-F1
#
_cell.length_a   1.000
_cell.length_b   1.000
_cell.length_c   1.000
_cell.angle_alpha   90.00
_cell.angle_beta   90.00
_cell.angle_gamma   90.00
#
_symmetry.space_group_name_H-M   'P 1'
#
loop_
_entity.id
_entity.type
_entity.pdbx_description
1 polymer ?
#
loop_
_entity_poly.entity_id
_entity_poly.type
_entity_poly.pdbx_seq_one_letter_code
_entity_poly.pdbx_strand_id
1 'polypeptide(L)'
;AGRYGSAIEVVNRFGSYFYGSILGVFALAALAPRANALGAFYGLFMGLAAVIAVAVLTSVHFLWYNVIGAATVYATGLLISFAFPARTRS
;
A
#
# COMPACT_ATOMS: atom_id res chain seq x y z
N ALA A 1 -13.14 6.49 -32.54
CA ALA A 1 -12.51 6.79 -31.24
C ALA A 1 -13.50 6.45 -30.12
N GLY A 2 -13.25 5.62 -29.11
CA GLY A 2 -12.17 4.71 -28.78
C GLY A 2 -12.67 3.75 -27.69
N ARG A 3 -12.75 2.44 -27.98
CA ARG A 3 -13.12 1.39 -27.00
C ARG A 3 -11.94 0.94 -26.13
N TYR A 4 -10.80 1.64 -26.23
CA TYR A 4 -9.56 1.37 -25.50
C TYR A 4 -9.51 2.02 -24.10
N GLY A 5 -10.52 2.83 -23.73
CA GLY A 5 -10.68 3.33 -22.36
C GLY A 5 -11.21 2.25 -21.42
N SER A 6 -12.33 1.60 -21.72
CA SER A 6 -13.10 0.92 -20.66
C SER A 6 -12.48 -0.35 -20.08
N ALA A 7 -11.76 -1.18 -20.85
CA ALA A 7 -11.18 -2.42 -20.30
C ALA A 7 -9.85 -2.15 -19.58
N ILE A 8 -8.96 -1.36 -20.19
CA ILE A 8 -7.65 -1.01 -19.61
C ILE A 8 -7.85 -0.11 -18.39
N GLU A 9 -8.77 0.86 -18.42
CA GLU A 9 -9.08 1.71 -17.29
C GLU A 9 -9.68 0.92 -16.13
N VAL A 10 -10.59 -0.02 -16.39
CA VAL A 10 -11.15 -0.89 -15.36
C VAL A 10 -10.07 -1.78 -14.75
N VAL A 11 -9.22 -2.42 -15.56
CA VAL A 11 -8.10 -3.23 -15.06
C VAL A 11 -7.11 -2.39 -14.26
N ASN A 12 -6.77 -1.19 -14.73
CA ASN A 12 -5.83 -0.32 -14.04
C ASN A 12 -6.42 0.24 -12.74
N ARG A 13 -7.73 0.51 -12.72
CA ARG A 13 -8.46 0.85 -11.51
C ARG A 13 -8.45 -0.30 -10.51
N PHE A 14 -8.75 -1.53 -10.94
CA PHE A 14 -8.69 -2.72 -10.10
C PHE A 14 -7.28 -2.98 -9.54
N GLY A 15 -6.27 -2.93 -10.41
CA GLY A 15 -4.88 -3.13 -10.01
C GLY A 15 -4.39 -2.07 -9.02
N SER A 16 -4.80 -0.82 -9.20
CA SER A 16 -4.34 0.29 -8.35
C SER A 16 -4.84 0.22 -6.90
N TYR A 17 -5.87 -0.59 -6.60
CA TYR A 17 -6.26 -0.87 -5.21
C TYR A 17 -5.20 -1.66 -4.44
N PHE A 18 -4.38 -2.45 -5.14
CA PHE A 18 -3.47 -3.43 -4.52
C PHE A 18 -2.00 -3.11 -4.80
N TYR A 19 -1.66 -2.63 -5.99
CA TYR A 19 -0.27 -2.38 -6.37
C TYR A 19 0.42 -1.40 -5.44
N GLY A 20 -0.27 -0.34 -5.01
CA GLY A 20 0.24 0.59 -4.00
C GLY A 20 0.68 -0.11 -2.73
N SER A 21 -0.19 -0.93 -2.14
CA SER A 21 0.11 -1.59 -0.87
C SER A 21 1.25 -2.61 -1.01
N ILE A 22 1.31 -3.34 -2.12
CA ILE A 22 2.41 -4.28 -2.42
C ILE A 22 3.73 -3.52 -2.57
N LEU A 23 3.74 -2.43 -3.36
CA LEU A 23 4.90 -1.56 -3.53
C LEU A 23 5.37 -1.01 -2.18
N GLY A 24 4.43 -0.60 -1.31
CA GLY A 24 4.73 -0.12 0.04
C GLY A 24 5.39 -1.17 0.94
N VAL A 25 4.94 -2.44 0.87
CA VAL A 25 5.59 -3.54 1.63
C VAL A 25 7.02 -3.77 1.11
N PHE A 26 7.21 -3.80 -0.21
CA PHE A 26 8.55 -3.96 -0.79
C PHE A 26 9.45 -2.78 -0.46
N ALA A 27 8.95 -1.55 -0.55
CA ALA A 27 9.69 -0.35 -0.17
C ALA A 27 10.07 -0.37 1.32
N LEU A 28 9.15 -0.81 2.19
CA LEU A 28 9.43 -0.97 3.62
C LEU A 28 10.56 -1.99 3.85
N ALA A 29 10.47 -3.16 3.21
CA ALA A 29 11.50 -4.19 3.33
C ALA A 29 12.87 -3.75 2.76
N ALA A 30 12.89 -3.00 1.66
CA ALA A 30 14.11 -2.58 0.99
C ALA A 30 14.77 -1.35 1.64
N LEU A 31 13.97 -0.39 2.11
CA LEU A 31 14.46 0.93 2.54
C LEU A 31 14.52 1.09 4.06
N ALA A 32 13.83 0.25 4.85
CA ALA A 32 13.81 0.39 6.30
C ALA A 32 14.53 -0.79 6.99
N PRO A 33 15.76 -0.60 7.50
CA PRO A 33 16.55 -1.65 8.15
C PRO A 33 15.88 -2.26 9.39
N ARG A 34 14.96 -1.52 10.00
CA ARG A 34 14.23 -1.92 11.21
C ARG A 34 12.86 -2.52 10.91
N ALA A 35 12.49 -2.62 9.64
CA ALA A 35 11.25 -3.25 9.23
C ALA A 35 11.21 -4.71 9.66
N ASN A 36 10.03 -5.16 10.06
CA ASN A 36 9.78 -6.55 10.44
C ASN A 36 8.46 -7.07 9.88
N ALA A 37 8.27 -8.39 9.97
CA ALA A 37 7.10 -9.06 9.41
C ALA A 37 5.77 -8.53 9.99
N LEU A 38 5.72 -8.19 11.29
CA LEU A 38 4.51 -7.64 11.91
C LEU A 38 4.17 -6.25 11.35
N GLY A 39 5.17 -5.36 11.21
CA GLY A 39 4.97 -4.05 10.62
C GLY A 39 4.55 -4.13 9.17
N ALA A 40 5.19 -4.99 8.36
CA ALA A 40 4.77 -5.23 6.98
C ALA A 40 3.33 -5.78 6.88
N PHE A 41 2.97 -6.73 7.75
CA PHE A 41 1.65 -7.35 7.78
C PHE A 41 0.55 -6.34 8.12
N TYR A 42 0.66 -5.65 9.26
CA TYR A 42 -0.34 -4.65 9.64
C TYR A 42 -0.32 -3.43 8.73
N GLY A 43 0.86 -3.03 8.25
CA GLY A 43 1.00 -1.96 7.28
C GLY A 43 0.22 -2.24 6.00
N LEU A 44 0.31 -3.46 5.47
CA LEU A 44 -0.45 -3.91 4.29
C LEU A 44 -1.97 -3.71 4.46
N PHE A 45 -2.53 -4.12 5.60
CA PHE A 45 -3.96 -3.95 5.87
C PHE A 45 -4.35 -2.48 6.03
N MET A 46 -3.52 -1.68 6.72
CA MET A 46 -3.76 -0.24 6.85
C MET A 46 -3.71 0.48 5.50
N GLY A 47 -2.77 0.13 4.63
CA GLY A 47 -2.69 0.67 3.27
C GLY A 47 -3.88 0.31 2.41
N LEU A 48 -4.32 -0.95 2.45
CA LEU A 48 -5.53 -1.36 1.73
C LEU A 48 -6.78 -0.62 2.24
N ALA A 49 -6.93 -0.51 3.57
CA ALA A 49 -8.05 0.21 4.18
C ALA A 49 -8.05 1.70 3.80
N ALA A 50 -6.89 2.35 3.80
CA ALA A 50 -6.75 3.75 3.39
C ALA A 50 -7.12 3.95 1.91
N VAL A 51 -6.66 3.07 1.02
CA VAL A 51 -7.01 3.16 -0.40
C VAL A 51 -8.51 2.98 -0.61
N ILE A 52 -9.15 2.03 0.08
CA ILE A 52 -10.61 1.84 0.02
C ILE A 52 -11.33 3.09 0.54
N ALA A 53 -10.89 3.64 1.68
CA ALA A 53 -11.48 4.85 2.25
C ALA A 53 -11.39 6.03 1.27
N VAL A 54 -10.22 6.26 0.65
CA VAL A 54 -10.06 7.30 -0.36
C VAL A 54 -10.95 7.04 -1.57
N ALA A 55 -11.00 5.81 -2.08
CA ALA A 55 -11.80 5.49 -3.26
C ALA A 55 -13.31 5.66 -3.06
N VAL A 56 -13.81 5.55 -1.83
CA VAL A 56 -15.23 5.75 -1.49
C VAL A 56 -15.53 7.20 -1.13
N LEU A 57 -14.60 7.88 -0.44
CA LEU A 57 -14.83 9.23 0.09
C LEU A 57 -14.43 10.34 -0.89
N THR A 58 -13.64 10.04 -1.92
CA THR A 58 -13.07 11.04 -2.82
C THR A 58 -13.12 10.62 -4.29
N SER A 59 -13.16 11.60 -5.18
CA SER A 59 -13.20 11.40 -6.63
C SER A 59 -11.82 11.51 -7.30
N VAL A 60 -10.75 11.07 -6.63
CA VAL A 60 -9.41 11.06 -7.22
C VAL A 60 -9.26 9.96 -8.27
N HIS A 61 -8.42 10.24 -9.27
CA HIS A 61 -8.11 9.28 -10.32
C HIS A 61 -7.40 8.06 -9.71
N PHE A 62 -7.75 6.86 -10.20
CA PHE A 62 -7.33 5.59 -9.60
C PHE A 62 -5.80 5.42 -9.49
N LEU A 63 -5.02 6.15 -10.29
CA LEU A 63 -3.55 6.12 -10.23
C LEU A 63 -3.01 6.58 -8.87
N TRP A 64 -3.71 7.49 -8.20
CA TRP A 64 -3.34 7.99 -6.86
C TRP A 64 -3.46 6.94 -5.76
N TYR A 65 -4.28 5.91 -5.98
CA TYR A 65 -4.41 4.80 -5.04
C TYR A 65 -3.09 4.08 -4.83
N ASN A 66 -2.22 4.05 -5.85
CA ASN A 66 -0.89 3.46 -5.72
C ASN A 66 -0.01 4.25 -4.74
N VAL A 67 0.03 5.57 -4.89
CA VAL A 67 0.84 6.44 -4.03
C VAL A 67 0.32 6.39 -2.60
N ILE A 68 -1.00 6.48 -2.43
CA ILE A 68 -1.65 6.49 -1.12
C ILE A 68 -1.44 5.15 -0.42
N GLY A 69 -1.65 4.03 -1.12
CA GLY A 69 -1.39 2.70 -0.59
C GLY A 69 0.07 2.54 -0.19
N ALA A 70 1.01 2.84 -1.08
CA ALA A 70 2.43 2.67 -0.83
C ALA A 70 2.92 3.51 0.35
N ALA A 71 2.56 4.79 0.39
CA ALA A 71 2.93 5.70 1.48
C ALA A 71 2.33 5.26 2.81
N THR A 72 1.05 4.84 2.82
CA THR A 72 0.37 4.39 4.04
C THR A 72 1.00 3.11 4.58
N VAL A 73 1.25 2.10 3.74
CA VAL A 73 1.91 0.85 4.16
C VAL A 73 3.31 1.16 4.70
N TYR A 74 4.09 1.96 3.98
CA TYR A 74 5.45 2.29 4.40
C TYR A 74 5.45 3.01 5.75
N ALA A 75 4.64 4.04 5.92
CA ALA A 75 4.58 4.82 7.15
C ALA A 75 4.08 3.98 8.34
N THR A 76 2.95 3.29 8.19
CA THR A 76 2.36 2.49 9.27
C THR A 76 3.22 1.27 9.61
N GLY A 77 3.76 0.58 8.60
CA GLY A 77 4.63 -0.57 8.82
C GLY A 77 5.94 -0.17 9.49
N LEU A 78 6.52 0.98 9.13
CA LEU A 78 7.68 1.54 9.81
C LEU A 78 7.36 1.84 11.29
N LEU A 79 6.27 2.56 11.56
CA LEU A 79 5.84 2.90 12.92
C LEU A 79 5.62 1.65 13.79
N ILE A 80 4.94 0.63 13.27
CA ILE A 80 4.69 -0.63 13.98
C ILE A 80 5.98 -1.39 14.20
N SER A 81 6.87 -1.44 13.20
CA SER A 81 8.17 -2.11 13.37
C SER A 81 9.07 -1.42 14.40
N PHE A 82 8.96 -0.10 14.54
CA PHE A 82 9.62 0.63 15.62
C PHE A 82 9.00 0.35 17.00
N ALA A 83 7.67 0.32 17.08
CA ALA A 83 6.95 0.06 18.33
C ALA A 83 7.12 -1.38 18.82
N PHE A 84 7.24 -2.34 17.90
CA PHE A 84 7.37 -3.77 18.18
C PHE A 84 8.58 -4.36 17.45
N PRO A 85 9.81 -4.21 17.98
CA PRO A 85 11.01 -4.78 17.37
C PRO A 85 10.91 -6.31 17.31
N ALA A 86 11.33 -6.91 16.19
CA ALA A 86 11.39 -8.37 16.09
C ALA A 86 12.43 -8.90 17.09
N ARG A 87 12.04 -9.91 17.87
CA ARG A 87 12.94 -10.57 18.81
C ARG A 87 13.99 -11.34 18.02
N THR A 88 15.24 -10.89 18.07
CA THR A 88 16.38 -11.61 17.50
C THR A 88 16.44 -13.00 18.14
N ARG A 89 16.27 -14.07 17.34
CA ARG A 89 16.54 -15.43 17.81
C ARG A 89 18.07 -15.58 17.88
N SER A 90 18.58 -15.70 19.11
CA SER A 90 19.97 -16.09 19.42
C SER A 90 20.20 -17.56 19.15
#